data_AF-A0A9R1TKJ2-F1
#
_entry.id   AF-A0A9R1TKJ2-F1
#
_cell.length_a   1.000
_cell.length_b   1.000
_cell.length_c   1.000
_cell.angle_alpha   90.00
_cell.angle_beta   90.00
_cell.angle_gamma   90.00
#
_symmetry.space_group_name_H-M   'P 1'
#
loop_
_entity.id
_entity.type
_entity.pdbx_description
1 polymer ?
#
loop_
_entity_poly.entity_id
_entity_poly.type
_entity_poly.pdbx_seq_one_letter_code
_entity_poly.pdbx_strand_id
1 'polypeptide(L)'
;MSASSGTLDGLTLPTIPPPIPITPPVVQPERINRRPPRPSGSNGTGRKSKKNKNHNHSVNATKDLGRWKPTDDLALITGVQQTNDLKMVHRGTKFSCRFTLQEIQQRWYALLYDSAVSRVAVQAMRNLHHELIASVQARTLYSKAEEDLLGTIKSTPQPTLEVFQRLLETNAQTFYPARTAKTLMSHWQLMKQYHLLPDQTVQPLPHSDAIMSFSDAEDTINDSELTDQKDEIIDAELALADRKNKREIRVLENELSRWQVLVDSVTGVNPPDFDNQTLAILRGRLVRYLMRSKEITVGRSTKDHNVDVDLTLEGPAWKVSRRQATIRLRNNGDFFLSSEGKRPIFVDSRPILAGNKMKLNNNSVIEVAGLRFIFLINQELISVIRQEAVKLNLNP
;
A
#
# COMPACT_ATOMS: atom_id res chain seq x y z
N MET A 1 -15.37 24.55 -84.61
CA MET A 1 -16.24 24.66 -83.41
C MET A 1 -15.88 23.49 -82.52
N SER A 2 -15.65 23.57 -81.22
CA SER A 2 -15.15 24.58 -80.30
C SER A 2 -14.71 23.76 -79.07
N ALA A 3 -13.81 24.33 -78.29
CA ALA A 3 -13.01 23.67 -77.29
C ALA A 3 -13.75 23.25 -76.00
N SER A 4 -13.16 22.25 -75.34
CA SER A 4 -13.08 21.95 -73.91
C SER A 4 -13.65 22.96 -72.88
N SER A 5 -14.25 22.43 -71.81
CA SER A 5 -13.80 22.60 -70.41
C SER A 5 -14.82 22.01 -69.41
N GLY A 6 -14.31 21.35 -68.36
CA GLY A 6 -15.05 21.06 -67.13
C GLY A 6 -14.45 21.83 -65.95
N THR A 7 -15.28 22.14 -64.95
CA THR A 7 -14.95 22.62 -63.58
C THR A 7 -16.21 22.43 -62.72
N LEU A 8 -16.20 21.61 -61.67
CA LEU A 8 -15.80 21.83 -60.25
C LEU A 8 -16.92 22.36 -59.32
N ASP A 9 -17.10 21.58 -58.25
CA ASP A 9 -17.46 21.89 -56.85
C ASP A 9 -18.86 22.36 -56.39
N GLY A 10 -19.28 21.79 -55.26
CA GLY A 10 -20.38 22.28 -54.42
C GLY A 10 -20.85 21.33 -53.31
N LEU A 11 -20.02 21.11 -52.28
CA LEU A 11 -20.37 20.44 -51.02
C LEU A 11 -21.42 21.24 -50.21
N THR A 12 -22.46 20.56 -49.69
CA THR A 12 -23.50 21.14 -48.82
C THR A 12 -23.17 20.94 -47.33
N LEU A 13 -23.08 22.04 -46.58
CA LEU A 13 -22.96 22.09 -45.11
C LEU A 13 -24.34 22.10 -44.41
N PRO A 14 -24.49 21.50 -43.21
CA PRO A 14 -25.72 21.57 -42.42
C PRO A 14 -25.81 22.82 -41.51
N THR A 15 -27.05 23.30 -41.35
CA THR A 15 -27.46 24.57 -40.71
C THR A 15 -27.48 24.52 -39.16
N ILE A 16 -27.07 25.61 -38.52
CA ILE A 16 -27.04 25.83 -37.06
C ILE A 16 -28.35 26.54 -36.59
N PRO A 17 -28.99 26.15 -35.47
CA PRO A 17 -30.12 26.87 -34.88
C PRO A 17 -29.70 28.05 -33.93
N PRO A 18 -30.57 29.06 -33.72
CA PRO A 18 -30.22 30.33 -33.09
C PRO A 18 -30.17 30.32 -31.55
N PRO A 19 -29.53 31.32 -30.90
CA PRO A 19 -29.31 31.38 -29.46
C PRO A 19 -30.50 31.96 -28.67
N ILE A 20 -30.66 31.49 -27.42
CA ILE A 20 -31.69 31.91 -26.45
C ILE A 20 -31.15 33.07 -25.56
N PRO A 21 -31.97 34.04 -25.11
CA PRO A 21 -31.51 35.29 -24.47
C PRO A 21 -31.12 35.17 -22.99
N ILE A 22 -30.18 36.04 -22.58
CA ILE A 22 -29.65 36.20 -21.22
C ILE A 22 -30.46 37.28 -20.47
N THR A 23 -30.91 37.01 -19.25
CA THR A 23 -31.51 38.00 -18.32
C THR A 23 -30.49 38.51 -17.27
N PRO A 24 -30.58 39.79 -16.83
CA PRO A 24 -29.56 40.45 -16.00
C PRO A 24 -29.67 40.15 -14.48
N PRO A 25 -28.67 40.53 -13.66
CA PRO A 25 -28.53 40.07 -12.28
C PRO A 25 -29.25 40.97 -11.28
N VAL A 26 -29.77 40.38 -10.19
CA VAL A 26 -30.30 41.13 -9.03
C VAL A 26 -29.62 40.65 -7.74
N VAL A 27 -29.32 41.66 -6.91
CA VAL A 27 -28.41 41.77 -5.77
C VAL A 27 -28.91 41.02 -4.51
N GLN A 28 -27.97 40.44 -3.74
CA GLN A 28 -28.19 39.84 -2.42
C GLN A 28 -28.22 40.90 -1.30
N PRO A 29 -28.97 40.68 -0.19
CA PRO A 29 -28.64 41.28 1.09
C PRO A 29 -27.98 40.27 2.06
N GLU A 30 -27.10 40.81 2.90
CA GLU A 30 -26.22 40.15 3.87
C GLU A 30 -26.92 39.51 5.10
N ARG A 31 -26.25 38.44 5.60
CA ARG A 31 -26.13 37.94 7.00
C ARG A 31 -27.38 37.45 7.76
N ILE A 32 -27.25 36.27 8.39
CA ILE A 32 -26.90 36.09 9.82
C ILE A 32 -26.86 34.57 10.16
N ASN A 33 -25.74 34.14 10.74
CA ASN A 33 -25.55 32.85 11.41
C ASN A 33 -26.48 32.71 12.63
N ARG A 34 -27.40 31.72 12.65
CA ARG A 34 -27.95 31.13 13.88
C ARG A 34 -28.34 29.66 13.70
N ARG A 35 -27.66 28.76 14.43
CA ARG A 35 -28.12 27.39 14.72
C ARG A 35 -29.28 27.44 15.73
N PRO A 36 -30.30 26.58 15.61
CA PRO A 36 -31.12 26.16 16.74
C PRO A 36 -30.76 24.72 17.21
N PRO A 37 -30.93 24.41 18.51
CA PRO A 37 -30.66 23.08 19.08
C PRO A 37 -31.85 22.11 18.95
N ARG A 38 -31.55 20.82 19.22
CA ARG A 38 -32.39 19.60 19.20
C ARG A 38 -33.81 19.73 19.82
N PRO A 39 -34.70 18.75 19.55
CA PRO A 39 -34.94 17.76 20.60
C PRO A 39 -35.01 16.29 20.14
N SER A 40 -34.71 15.43 21.11
CA SER A 40 -34.95 13.99 21.20
C SER A 40 -36.44 13.64 21.28
N GLY A 41 -36.88 12.55 20.65
CA GLY A 41 -38.24 12.03 20.81
C GLY A 41 -38.53 10.77 19.97
N SER A 42 -38.87 9.72 20.70
CA SER A 42 -39.26 8.34 20.39
C SER A 42 -40.23 8.02 19.23
N ASN A 43 -40.06 6.77 18.73
CA ASN A 43 -41.04 5.79 18.25
C ASN A 43 -41.90 6.07 17.00
N GLY A 44 -41.67 5.23 15.98
CA GLY A 44 -42.60 4.97 14.89
C GLY A 44 -42.28 3.62 14.22
N THR A 45 -43.00 2.57 14.63
CA THR A 45 -43.03 1.25 14.01
C THR A 45 -43.78 1.32 12.68
N GLY A 46 -43.12 0.98 11.57
CA GLY A 46 -43.74 1.03 10.24
C GLY A 46 -43.10 0.08 9.24
N ARG A 47 -43.75 -1.08 9.06
CA ARG A 47 -43.75 -2.01 7.91
C ARG A 47 -42.62 -1.89 6.87
N LYS A 48 -41.69 -2.84 6.87
CA LYS A 48 -40.83 -3.12 5.70
C LYS A 48 -41.49 -4.15 4.78
N SER A 49 -41.90 -3.67 3.61
CA SER A 49 -42.22 -4.47 2.43
C SER A 49 -41.00 -5.30 2.00
N LYS A 50 -41.19 -6.62 1.88
CA LYS A 50 -40.27 -7.55 1.21
C LYS A 50 -40.05 -7.09 -0.24
N LYS A 51 -38.82 -6.78 -0.62
CA LYS A 51 -38.40 -6.71 -2.03
C LYS A 51 -37.03 -7.40 -2.19
N ASN A 52 -36.94 -8.19 -3.25
CA ASN A 52 -35.94 -9.20 -3.60
C ASN A 52 -34.50 -8.96 -3.13
N LYS A 53 -33.98 -9.93 -2.36
CA LYS A 53 -32.55 -10.20 -2.23
C LYS A 53 -32.07 -10.90 -3.50
N ASN A 54 -31.46 -10.13 -4.41
CA ASN A 54 -30.45 -10.63 -5.34
C ASN A 54 -29.65 -9.43 -5.89
N HIS A 55 -28.80 -8.84 -5.04
CA HIS A 55 -27.70 -7.97 -5.49
C HIS A 55 -26.66 -7.82 -4.37
N ASN A 56 -25.93 -8.89 -4.07
CA ASN A 56 -24.84 -8.84 -3.10
C ASN A 56 -23.61 -8.05 -3.61
N HIS A 57 -23.56 -7.73 -4.92
CA HIS A 57 -22.47 -6.96 -5.54
C HIS A 57 -22.66 -5.43 -5.49
N SER A 58 -23.89 -4.92 -5.34
CA SER A 58 -24.16 -3.47 -5.37
C SER A 58 -23.84 -2.77 -4.05
N VAL A 59 -23.99 -3.48 -2.91
CA VAL A 59 -23.85 -2.89 -1.57
C VAL A 59 -22.40 -2.48 -1.24
N ASN A 60 -21.41 -3.13 -1.86
CA ASN A 60 -20.00 -2.76 -1.70
C ASN A 60 -19.55 -1.72 -2.73
N ALA A 61 -20.10 -1.74 -3.95
CA ALA A 61 -19.75 -0.78 -4.99
C ALA A 61 -20.04 0.67 -4.56
N THR A 62 -21.08 0.90 -3.74
CA THR A 62 -21.44 2.23 -3.24
C THR A 62 -20.48 2.80 -2.19
N LYS A 63 -19.75 1.94 -1.47
CA LYS A 63 -18.86 2.35 -0.38
C LYS A 63 -17.52 2.89 -0.89
N ASP A 64 -17.15 2.53 -2.13
CA ASP A 64 -15.86 2.84 -2.75
C ASP A 64 -15.94 3.92 -3.85
N LEU A 65 -17.10 4.55 -4.10
CA LEU A 65 -17.21 5.61 -5.13
C LEU A 65 -16.24 6.77 -4.92
N GLY A 66 -15.89 7.10 -3.67
CA GLY A 66 -14.97 8.19 -3.36
C GLY A 66 -13.49 7.86 -3.59
N ARG A 67 -13.14 6.59 -3.79
CA ARG A 67 -11.74 6.14 -3.91
C ARG A 67 -11.27 6.09 -5.36
N TRP A 68 -12.17 5.81 -6.31
CA TRP A 68 -11.85 5.73 -7.73
C TRP A 68 -11.84 7.12 -8.35
N LYS A 69 -10.72 7.50 -8.98
CA LYS A 69 -10.63 8.74 -9.74
C LYS A 69 -11.10 8.52 -11.18
N PRO A 70 -11.59 9.56 -11.88
CA PRO A 70 -11.96 9.40 -13.30
C PRO A 70 -10.79 8.96 -14.18
N THR A 71 -9.56 9.32 -13.81
CA THR A 71 -8.34 8.82 -14.48
C THR A 71 -8.12 7.32 -14.29
N ASP A 72 -8.54 6.76 -13.15
CA ASP A 72 -8.46 5.32 -12.88
C ASP A 72 -9.48 4.55 -13.69
N ASP A 73 -10.71 5.06 -13.77
CA ASP A 73 -11.77 4.47 -14.60
C ASP A 73 -11.37 4.48 -16.08
N LEU A 74 -10.79 5.58 -16.56
CA LEU A 74 -10.28 5.69 -17.93
C LEU A 74 -9.15 4.67 -18.19
N ALA A 75 -8.17 4.59 -17.29
CA ALA A 75 -7.04 3.67 -17.43
C ALA A 75 -7.48 2.19 -17.36
N LEU A 76 -8.50 1.89 -16.55
CA LEU A 76 -9.10 0.56 -16.48
C LEU A 76 -9.79 0.21 -17.80
N ILE A 77 -10.63 1.11 -18.31
CA ILE A 77 -11.37 0.88 -19.57
C ILE A 77 -10.41 0.70 -20.74
N THR A 78 -9.45 1.61 -20.93
CA THR A 78 -8.50 1.51 -22.05
C THR A 78 -7.60 0.29 -21.92
N GLY A 79 -7.14 -0.04 -20.71
CA GLY A 79 -6.33 -1.23 -20.45
C GLY A 79 -7.07 -2.54 -20.76
N VAL A 80 -8.35 -2.64 -20.37
CA VAL A 80 -9.17 -3.82 -20.65
C VAL A 80 -9.50 -3.92 -22.14
N GLN A 81 -9.83 -2.81 -22.80
CA GLN A 81 -10.08 -2.79 -24.25
C GLN A 81 -8.86 -3.25 -25.05
N GLN A 82 -7.65 -2.93 -24.60
CA GLN A 82 -6.41 -3.34 -25.27
C GLN A 82 -6.00 -4.78 -25.00
N THR A 83 -6.06 -5.22 -23.74
CA THR A 83 -5.47 -6.51 -23.34
C THR A 83 -6.48 -7.64 -23.22
N ASN A 84 -7.77 -7.30 -23.05
CA ASN A 84 -8.84 -8.21 -22.68
C ASN A 84 -8.49 -9.11 -21.46
N ASP A 85 -7.58 -8.67 -20.59
CA ASP A 85 -7.13 -9.41 -19.41
C ASP A 85 -6.97 -8.50 -18.19
N LEU A 86 -7.88 -8.65 -17.22
CA LEU A 86 -7.87 -7.89 -15.97
C LEU A 86 -6.62 -8.15 -15.12
N LYS A 87 -5.99 -9.32 -15.23
CA LYS A 87 -4.74 -9.62 -14.50
C LYS A 87 -3.58 -8.80 -15.06
N MET A 88 -3.53 -8.67 -16.40
CA MET A 88 -2.54 -7.84 -17.08
C MET A 88 -2.72 -6.37 -16.71
N VAL A 89 -3.96 -5.87 -16.71
CA VAL A 89 -4.29 -4.51 -16.27
C VAL A 89 -3.87 -4.26 -14.82
N HIS A 90 -4.17 -5.17 -13.89
CA HIS A 90 -3.75 -5.03 -12.49
C HIS A 90 -2.23 -4.94 -12.32
N ARG A 91 -1.46 -5.68 -13.12
CA ARG A 91 0.01 -5.70 -13.04
C ARG A 91 0.65 -4.51 -13.78
N GLY A 92 0.12 -4.16 -14.94
CA GLY A 92 0.72 -3.20 -15.86
C GLY A 92 0.24 -1.75 -15.69
N THR A 93 -0.96 -1.53 -15.14
CA THR A 93 -1.54 -0.18 -15.03
C THR A 93 -1.24 0.46 -13.68
N LYS A 94 -0.79 1.71 -13.70
CA LYS A 94 -0.55 2.53 -12.48
C LYS A 94 -1.78 3.36 -12.15
N PHE A 95 -2.56 2.89 -11.18
CA PHE A 95 -3.71 3.59 -10.63
C PHE A 95 -3.30 4.62 -9.57
N SER A 96 -4.23 5.51 -9.22
CA SER A 96 -4.04 6.55 -8.20
C SER A 96 -3.77 6.00 -6.80
N CYS A 97 -4.20 4.78 -6.50
CA CYS A 97 -3.83 4.03 -5.31
C CYS A 97 -3.70 2.53 -5.60
N ARG A 98 -3.18 1.76 -4.64
CA ARG A 98 -3.05 0.30 -4.80
C ARG A 98 -4.42 -0.37 -4.71
N PHE A 99 -4.89 -0.92 -5.82
CA PHE A 99 -6.07 -1.77 -5.87
C PHE A 99 -5.66 -3.24 -5.99
N THR A 100 -6.38 -4.09 -5.29
CA THR A 100 -6.29 -5.54 -5.46
C THR A 100 -6.98 -5.96 -6.77
N LEU A 101 -6.61 -7.14 -7.29
CA LEU A 101 -7.27 -7.71 -8.45
C LEU A 101 -8.79 -7.85 -8.27
N GLN A 102 -9.24 -8.20 -7.06
CA GLN A 102 -10.67 -8.33 -6.74
C GLN A 102 -11.39 -6.98 -6.82
N GLU A 103 -10.78 -5.90 -6.31
CA GLU A 103 -11.35 -4.55 -6.40
C GLU A 103 -11.43 -4.07 -7.86
N ILE A 104 -10.40 -4.34 -8.67
CA ILE A 104 -10.41 -4.02 -10.10
C ILE A 104 -11.51 -4.80 -10.83
N GLN A 105 -11.66 -6.10 -10.55
CA GLN A 105 -12.76 -6.90 -11.09
C GLN A 105 -14.11 -6.30 -10.70
N GLN A 106 -14.34 -6.02 -9.41
CA GLN A 106 -15.59 -5.43 -8.93
C GLN A 106 -15.88 -4.09 -9.59
N ARG A 107 -14.87 -3.23 -9.75
CA ARG A 107 -15.03 -1.95 -10.43
C ARG A 107 -15.38 -2.13 -11.90
N TRP A 108 -14.71 -3.03 -12.60
CA TRP A 108 -15.02 -3.36 -14.00
C TRP A 108 -16.47 -3.85 -14.15
N TYR A 109 -16.91 -4.78 -13.28
CA TYR A 109 -18.30 -5.23 -13.24
C TYR A 109 -19.27 -4.09 -12.96
N ALA A 110 -18.96 -3.18 -12.03
CA ALA A 110 -19.82 -2.02 -11.74
C ALA A 110 -19.92 -1.06 -12.94
N LEU A 111 -18.81 -0.80 -13.64
CA LEU A 111 -18.81 0.07 -14.84
C LEU A 111 -19.66 -0.51 -15.98
N LEU A 112 -19.72 -1.85 -16.11
CA LEU A 112 -20.51 -2.53 -17.14
C LEU A 112 -21.98 -2.70 -16.77
N TYR A 113 -22.29 -3.09 -15.53
CA TYR A 113 -23.62 -3.57 -15.15
C TYR A 113 -24.39 -2.64 -14.20
N ASP A 114 -23.71 -1.75 -13.47
CA ASP A 114 -24.37 -0.76 -12.62
C ASP A 114 -24.56 0.54 -13.41
N SER A 115 -25.78 0.75 -13.92
CA SER A 115 -26.10 1.92 -14.74
C SER A 115 -25.89 3.26 -14.02
N ALA A 116 -26.02 3.30 -12.68
CA ALA A 116 -25.82 4.52 -11.92
C ALA A 116 -24.32 4.87 -11.84
N VAL A 117 -23.50 3.87 -11.50
CA VAL A 117 -22.03 4.03 -11.46
C VAL A 117 -21.48 4.35 -12.84
N SER A 118 -21.93 3.63 -13.87
CA SER A 118 -21.49 3.84 -15.25
C SER A 118 -21.77 5.26 -15.74
N ARG A 119 -22.99 5.79 -15.54
CA ARG A 119 -23.33 7.17 -15.93
C ARG A 119 -22.46 8.21 -15.23
N VAL A 120 -22.22 8.06 -13.93
CA VAL A 120 -21.38 8.99 -13.15
C VAL A 120 -19.92 8.93 -13.62
N ALA A 121 -19.37 7.73 -13.81
CA ALA A 121 -18.00 7.55 -14.28
C ALA A 121 -17.78 8.13 -15.69
N VAL A 122 -18.70 7.88 -16.63
CA VAL A 122 -18.65 8.43 -17.99
C VAL A 122 -18.69 9.95 -17.97
N GLN A 123 -19.58 10.55 -17.17
CA GLN A 123 -19.65 12.01 -17.06
C GLN A 123 -18.38 12.59 -16.45
N ALA A 124 -17.83 11.95 -15.42
CA ALA A 124 -16.61 12.41 -14.78
C ALA A 124 -15.38 12.29 -15.70
N MET A 125 -15.28 11.22 -16.49
CA MET A 125 -14.22 11.06 -17.50
C MET A 125 -14.31 12.10 -18.62
N ARG A 126 -15.53 12.45 -19.08
CA ARG A 126 -15.74 13.50 -20.08
C ARG A 126 -15.30 14.88 -19.60
N ASN A 127 -15.36 15.12 -18.30
CA ASN A 127 -14.93 16.38 -17.69
C ASN A 127 -13.43 16.43 -17.36
N LEU A 128 -12.64 15.40 -17.70
CA LEU A 128 -11.19 15.42 -17.50
C LEU A 128 -10.50 16.41 -18.45
N HIS A 129 -9.44 17.04 -17.95
CA HIS A 129 -8.58 17.87 -18.78
C HIS A 129 -7.91 17.03 -19.89
N HIS A 130 -7.79 17.60 -21.10
CA HIS A 130 -7.26 16.89 -22.26
C HIS A 130 -5.86 16.30 -22.03
N GLU A 131 -5.00 17.02 -21.29
CA GLU A 131 -3.66 16.55 -20.94
C GLU A 131 -3.68 15.29 -20.05
N LEU A 132 -4.63 15.18 -19.12
CA LEU A 132 -4.77 13.99 -18.29
C LEU A 132 -5.23 12.79 -19.09
N ILE A 133 -6.15 13.01 -20.05
CA ILE A 133 -6.60 11.98 -20.99
C ILE A 133 -5.41 11.50 -21.82
N ALA A 134 -4.67 12.42 -22.46
CA ALA A 134 -3.49 12.10 -23.25
C ALA A 134 -2.43 11.35 -22.42
N SER A 135 -2.20 11.75 -21.17
CA SER A 135 -1.28 11.07 -20.25
C SER A 135 -1.71 9.64 -19.91
N VAL A 136 -3.01 9.40 -19.70
CA VAL A 136 -3.53 8.04 -19.47
C VAL A 136 -3.43 7.21 -20.75
N GLN A 137 -3.80 7.79 -21.89
CA GLN A 137 -3.73 7.13 -23.19
C GLN A 137 -2.29 6.75 -23.57
N ALA A 138 -1.31 7.63 -23.35
CA ALA A 138 0.10 7.36 -23.61
C ALA A 138 0.66 6.19 -22.77
N ARG A 139 0.10 5.96 -21.57
CA ARG A 139 0.47 4.86 -20.66
C ARG A 139 -0.38 3.60 -20.84
N THR A 140 -1.24 3.57 -21.85
CA THR A 140 -2.08 2.39 -22.12
C THR A 140 -1.17 1.21 -22.49
N LEU A 141 -1.55 0.02 -22.04
CA LEU A 141 -0.81 -1.23 -22.27
C LEU A 141 -0.75 -1.57 -23.75
N TYR A 142 0.34 -2.22 -24.15
CA TYR A 142 0.49 -2.76 -25.49
C TYR A 142 -0.29 -4.07 -25.62
N SER A 143 -1.00 -4.24 -26.74
CA SER A 143 -1.63 -5.51 -27.08
C SER A 143 -0.60 -6.48 -27.66
N LYS A 144 -0.91 -7.77 -27.63
CA LYS A 144 -0.05 -8.80 -28.25
C LYS A 144 0.18 -8.54 -29.74
N ALA A 145 -0.85 -8.07 -30.45
CA ALA A 145 -0.73 -7.74 -31.87
C ALA A 145 0.21 -6.56 -32.13
N GLU A 146 0.26 -5.57 -31.22
CA GLU A 146 1.23 -4.47 -31.28
C GLU A 146 2.66 -4.98 -31.02
N GLU A 147 2.83 -5.85 -30.02
CA GLU A 147 4.13 -6.45 -29.69
C GLU A 147 4.66 -7.36 -30.80
N ASP A 148 3.79 -8.16 -31.44
CA ASP A 148 4.14 -9.01 -32.57
C ASP A 148 4.65 -8.18 -33.76
N LEU A 149 4.02 -7.04 -34.04
CA LEU A 149 4.47 -6.10 -35.08
C LEU A 149 5.84 -5.48 -34.73
N LEU A 150 6.07 -5.12 -33.47
CA LEU A 150 7.37 -4.63 -33.01
C LEU A 150 8.45 -5.71 -33.09
N GLY A 151 8.09 -6.97 -32.87
CA GLY A 151 8.99 -8.13 -33.01
C GLY A 151 9.47 -8.38 -34.44
N THR A 152 8.81 -7.79 -35.46
CA THR A 152 9.29 -7.85 -36.85
C THR A 152 10.54 -7.00 -37.10
N ILE A 153 10.80 -6.02 -36.23
CA ILE A 153 11.99 -5.16 -36.30
C ILE A 153 13.17 -5.89 -35.66
N LYS A 154 14.18 -6.21 -36.46
CA LYS A 154 15.42 -6.87 -36.02
C LYS A 154 16.16 -6.04 -34.96
N SER A 155 16.72 -6.71 -33.97
CA SER A 155 17.56 -6.16 -32.89
C SER A 155 18.86 -5.52 -33.38
N THR A 156 19.35 -5.98 -34.54
CA THR A 156 20.56 -5.51 -35.21
C THR A 156 20.33 -5.34 -36.72
N PRO A 157 20.74 -4.23 -37.35
CA PRO A 157 21.31 -3.00 -36.76
C PRO A 157 20.28 -2.17 -35.96
N GLN A 158 20.73 -1.12 -35.26
CA GLN A 158 19.84 -0.22 -34.51
C GLN A 158 18.81 0.44 -35.45
N PRO A 159 17.50 0.24 -35.25
CA PRO A 159 16.48 0.84 -36.09
C PRO A 159 16.40 2.37 -35.87
N THR A 160 16.14 3.11 -36.95
CA THR A 160 15.90 4.55 -36.92
C THR A 160 14.44 4.86 -36.59
N LEU A 161 14.15 6.10 -36.18
CA LEU A 161 12.79 6.55 -35.85
C LEU A 161 11.80 6.40 -37.03
N GLU A 162 12.30 6.57 -38.26
CA GLU A 162 11.52 6.45 -39.49
C GLU A 162 10.93 5.06 -39.69
N VAL A 163 11.64 4.01 -39.24
CA VAL A 163 11.15 2.62 -39.32
C VAL A 163 9.89 2.47 -38.47
N PHE A 164 9.89 3.04 -37.26
CA PHE A 164 8.71 3.01 -36.38
C PHE A 164 7.58 3.90 -36.89
N GLN A 165 7.89 5.01 -37.54
CA GLN A 165 6.88 5.86 -38.16
C GLN A 165 6.18 5.13 -39.31
N ARG A 166 6.94 4.50 -40.22
CA ARG A 166 6.38 3.69 -41.31
C ARG A 166 5.57 2.51 -40.77
N LEU A 167 6.04 1.84 -39.71
CA LEU A 167 5.32 0.72 -39.09
C LEU A 167 3.97 1.18 -38.53
N LEU A 168 3.92 2.35 -37.87
CA LEU A 168 2.72 2.95 -37.33
C LEU A 168 1.72 3.35 -38.42
N GLU A 169 2.20 4.01 -39.50
CA GLU A 169 1.35 4.42 -40.64
C GLU A 169 0.78 3.22 -41.39
N THR A 170 1.58 2.16 -41.58
CA THR A 170 1.16 0.94 -42.29
C THR A 170 0.14 0.14 -41.50
N ASN A 171 0.25 0.12 -40.16
CA ASN A 171 -0.57 -0.69 -39.27
C ASN A 171 -1.42 0.16 -38.30
N ALA A 172 -1.90 1.31 -38.77
CA ALA A 172 -2.61 2.28 -37.94
C ALA A 172 -3.89 1.72 -37.26
N GLN A 173 -4.48 0.66 -37.83
CA GLN A 173 -5.66 -0.01 -37.26
C GLN A 173 -5.33 -0.95 -36.10
N THR A 174 -4.08 -1.46 -36.06
CA THR A 174 -3.63 -2.40 -35.02
C THR A 174 -3.08 -1.66 -33.81
N PHE A 175 -2.39 -0.55 -34.05
CA PHE A 175 -1.85 0.28 -32.98
C PHE A 175 -2.93 1.11 -32.29
N TYR A 176 -2.75 1.32 -30.99
CA TYR A 176 -3.61 2.23 -30.26
C TYR A 176 -3.49 3.67 -30.81
N PRO A 177 -4.58 4.44 -30.99
CA PRO A 177 -4.53 5.75 -31.66
C PRO A 177 -3.60 6.80 -31.02
N ALA A 178 -3.28 6.66 -29.73
CA ALA A 178 -2.37 7.57 -29.03
C ALA A 178 -0.88 7.16 -29.13
N ARG A 179 -0.54 6.11 -29.88
CA ARG A 179 0.86 5.71 -30.11
C ARG A 179 1.56 6.71 -31.02
N THR A 180 2.84 6.91 -30.74
CA THR A 180 3.76 7.69 -31.56
C THR A 180 4.98 6.84 -31.91
N ALA A 181 5.68 7.18 -32.99
CA ALA A 181 6.92 6.51 -33.37
C ALA A 181 7.95 6.48 -32.21
N LYS A 182 8.02 7.56 -31.42
CA LYS A 182 8.88 7.64 -30.24
C LYS A 182 8.47 6.64 -29.15
N THR A 183 7.18 6.50 -28.86
CA THR A 183 6.70 5.54 -27.85
C THR A 183 6.92 4.09 -28.29
N LEU A 184 6.76 3.81 -29.59
CA LEU A 184 7.06 2.48 -30.17
C LEU A 184 8.54 2.15 -30.06
N MET A 185 9.42 3.11 -30.41
CA MET A 185 10.86 2.95 -30.28
C MET A 185 11.28 2.71 -28.83
N SER A 186 10.74 3.48 -27.87
CA SER A 186 11.03 3.28 -26.44
C SER A 186 10.56 1.92 -25.94
N HIS A 187 9.39 1.44 -26.39
CA HIS A 187 8.90 0.11 -26.02
C HIS A 187 9.73 -1.01 -26.65
N TRP A 188 10.09 -0.89 -27.93
CA TRP A 188 10.98 -1.83 -28.61
C TRP A 188 12.37 -1.89 -27.95
N GLN A 189 12.93 -0.76 -27.52
CA GLN A 189 14.17 -0.73 -26.75
C GLN A 189 14.05 -1.50 -25.43
N LEU A 190 12.90 -1.39 -24.75
CA LEU A 190 12.61 -2.15 -23.54
C LEU A 190 12.52 -3.65 -23.83
N MET A 191 11.84 -4.05 -24.91
CA MET A 191 11.78 -5.45 -25.36
C MET A 191 13.18 -5.98 -25.67
N LYS A 192 14.01 -5.18 -26.35
CA LYS A 192 15.41 -5.50 -26.63
C LYS A 192 16.24 -5.68 -25.36
N GLN A 193 16.09 -4.77 -24.40
CA GLN A 193 16.83 -4.83 -23.14
C GLN A 193 16.50 -6.10 -22.32
N TYR A 194 15.26 -6.56 -22.38
CA TYR A 194 14.81 -7.76 -21.65
C TYR A 194 14.87 -9.05 -22.48
N HIS A 195 15.52 -9.05 -23.64
CA HIS A 195 15.63 -10.21 -24.52
C HIS A 195 14.27 -10.80 -24.92
N LEU A 196 13.28 -9.93 -25.15
CA LEU A 196 11.91 -10.30 -25.52
C LEU A 196 11.68 -10.28 -27.03
N LEU A 197 12.66 -9.83 -27.84
CA LEU A 197 12.53 -9.89 -29.29
C LEU A 197 12.77 -11.33 -29.80
N PRO A 198 12.04 -11.79 -30.83
CA PRO A 198 12.16 -13.16 -31.35
C PRO A 198 13.55 -13.51 -31.88
N ASP A 199 14.31 -12.51 -32.34
CA ASP A 199 15.66 -12.68 -32.89
C ASP A 199 16.76 -12.67 -31.81
N GLN A 200 16.42 -12.33 -30.57
CA GLN A 200 17.33 -12.39 -29.42
C GLN A 200 17.37 -13.77 -28.80
N THR A 201 17.54 -14.80 -29.63
CA THR A 201 17.76 -16.15 -29.12
C THR A 201 19.06 -16.18 -28.32
N VAL A 202 18.98 -16.66 -27.07
CA VAL A 202 20.16 -17.08 -26.33
C VAL A 202 20.86 -18.11 -27.20
N GLN A 203 22.10 -17.83 -27.63
CA GLN A 203 22.92 -18.85 -28.28
C GLN A 203 22.89 -20.08 -27.36
N PRO A 204 22.45 -21.27 -27.84
CA PRO A 204 22.55 -22.47 -27.02
C PRO A 204 24.01 -22.57 -26.58
N LEU A 205 24.22 -22.76 -25.27
CA LEU A 205 25.59 -22.85 -24.74
C LEU A 205 26.37 -23.82 -25.64
N PRO A 206 27.58 -23.45 -26.09
CA PRO A 206 28.45 -24.40 -26.76
C PRO A 206 28.53 -25.64 -25.88
N HIS A 207 28.22 -26.82 -26.43
CA HIS A 207 28.33 -28.11 -25.73
C HIS A 207 29.82 -28.49 -25.62
N SER A 208 30.61 -27.60 -25.03
CA SER A 208 32.02 -27.76 -24.79
C SER A 208 32.20 -27.76 -23.28
N ASP A 209 32.88 -28.77 -22.76
CA ASP A 209 33.30 -28.95 -21.35
C ASP A 209 34.16 -27.81 -20.79
N ALA A 210 34.16 -26.63 -21.41
CA ALA A 210 34.88 -25.42 -21.04
C ALA A 210 33.93 -24.29 -20.61
N ILE A 211 32.81 -24.62 -19.95
CA ILE A 211 32.11 -23.63 -19.15
C ILE A 211 32.95 -23.43 -17.90
N MET A 212 33.82 -22.43 -17.92
CA MET A 212 34.54 -21.96 -16.75
C MET A 212 33.49 -21.69 -15.67
N SER A 213 33.52 -22.50 -14.61
CA SER A 213 32.59 -22.36 -13.50
C SER A 213 32.77 -20.97 -12.88
N PHE A 214 31.74 -20.45 -12.20
CA PHE A 214 31.92 -19.25 -11.38
C PHE A 214 33.08 -19.42 -10.38
N SER A 215 33.34 -20.65 -9.92
CA SER A 215 34.49 -21.00 -9.10
C SER A 215 35.82 -20.90 -9.85
N ASP A 216 35.88 -21.38 -11.10
CA ASP A 216 37.11 -21.32 -11.90
C ASP A 216 37.43 -19.87 -12.29
N ALA A 217 36.40 -19.05 -12.52
CA ALA A 217 36.55 -17.63 -12.76
C ALA A 217 37.03 -16.88 -11.51
N GLU A 218 36.50 -17.21 -10.33
CA GLU A 218 36.93 -16.64 -9.05
C GLU A 218 38.40 -16.98 -8.76
N ASP A 219 38.84 -18.21 -9.02
CA ASP A 219 40.23 -18.64 -8.85
C ASP A 219 41.22 -17.95 -9.81
N THR A 220 40.73 -17.39 -10.93
CA THR A 220 41.56 -16.58 -11.85
C THR A 220 41.70 -15.12 -11.43
N ILE A 221 40.90 -14.65 -10.47
CA ILE A 221 40.98 -13.27 -9.98
C ILE A 221 42.12 -13.18 -8.98
N ASN A 222 43.10 -12.34 -9.29
CA ASN A 222 44.22 -12.05 -8.40
C ASN A 222 43.80 -10.98 -7.39
N ASP A 223 43.59 -11.35 -6.13
CA ASP A 223 43.22 -10.44 -5.03
C ASP A 223 44.17 -9.24 -4.88
N SER A 224 45.43 -9.36 -5.32
CA SER A 224 46.39 -8.25 -5.30
C SER A 224 46.12 -7.16 -6.35
N GLU A 225 45.26 -7.42 -7.34
CA GLU A 225 44.77 -6.43 -8.32
C GLU A 225 43.45 -5.77 -7.86
N LEU A 226 42.79 -6.33 -6.85
CA LEU A 226 41.54 -5.81 -6.25
C LEU A 226 41.79 -4.75 -5.16
N THR A 227 43.05 -4.41 -4.85
CA THR A 227 43.34 -3.25 -4.03
C THR A 227 43.02 -2.01 -4.84
N ASP A 228 41.80 -1.48 -4.65
CA ASP A 228 41.41 -0.17 -5.17
C ASP A 228 42.53 0.84 -4.90
N GLN A 229 42.98 1.54 -5.95
CA GLN A 229 43.84 2.70 -5.77
C GLN A 229 43.09 3.65 -4.86
N LYS A 230 43.62 3.85 -3.65
CA LYS A 230 42.97 4.60 -2.59
C LYS A 230 42.73 6.03 -3.08
N ASP A 231 41.52 6.29 -3.54
CA ASP A 231 41.17 7.57 -4.14
C ASP A 231 41.00 8.59 -3.01
N GLU A 232 42.08 9.32 -2.70
CA GLU A 232 42.16 10.26 -1.58
C GLU A 232 41.03 11.31 -1.63
N ILE A 233 40.50 11.58 -2.82
CA ILE A 233 39.36 12.48 -3.05
C ILE A 233 38.07 11.88 -2.49
N ILE A 234 37.79 10.62 -2.80
CA ILE A 234 36.60 9.90 -2.31
C ILE A 234 36.67 9.75 -0.79
N ASP A 235 37.85 9.40 -0.25
CA ASP A 235 38.06 9.31 1.20
C ASP A 235 37.83 10.66 1.91
N ALA A 236 38.28 11.76 1.31
CA ALA A 236 38.05 13.10 1.83
C ALA A 236 36.56 13.49 1.78
N GLU A 237 35.85 13.18 0.69
CA GLU A 237 34.41 13.40 0.57
C GLU A 237 33.62 12.57 1.59
N LEU A 238 33.97 11.29 1.76
CA LEU A 238 33.35 10.41 2.74
C LEU A 238 33.55 10.92 4.17
N ALA A 239 34.75 11.43 4.48
CA ALA A 239 35.06 12.03 5.78
C ALA A 239 34.29 13.34 6.02
N LEU A 240 34.09 14.15 4.99
CA LEU A 240 33.27 15.37 5.07
C LEU A 240 31.78 15.02 5.26
N ALA A 241 31.28 14.02 4.54
CA ALA A 241 29.93 13.51 4.69
C ALA A 241 29.69 12.91 6.09
N ASP A 242 30.63 12.11 6.60
CA ASP A 242 30.57 11.55 7.95
C ASP A 242 30.57 12.65 9.02
N ARG A 243 31.42 13.69 8.88
CA ARG A 243 31.40 14.85 9.77
C ARG A 243 30.08 15.61 9.74
N LYS A 244 29.49 15.77 8.55
CA LYS A 244 28.18 16.42 8.38
C LYS A 244 27.08 15.59 9.04
N ASN A 245 27.04 14.29 8.79
CA ASN A 245 26.08 13.36 9.38
C ASN A 245 26.21 13.31 10.90
N LYS A 246 27.42 13.25 11.45
CA LYS A 246 27.67 13.30 12.90
C LYS A 246 27.27 14.62 13.54
N ARG A 247 27.32 15.73 12.80
CA ARG A 247 26.82 17.03 13.27
C ARG A 247 25.29 17.04 13.26
N GLU A 248 24.68 16.56 12.19
CA GLU A 248 23.23 16.45 12.06
C GLU A 248 22.63 15.52 13.12
N ILE A 249 23.24 14.35 13.36
CA ILE A 249 22.84 13.44 14.44
C ILE A 249 22.87 14.15 15.79
N ARG A 250 23.97 14.85 16.12
CA ARG A 250 24.06 15.59 17.40
C ARG A 250 23.04 16.71 17.52
N VAL A 251 22.73 17.39 16.42
CA VAL A 251 21.66 18.41 16.39
C VAL A 251 20.31 17.75 16.62
N LEU A 252 20.01 16.65 15.91
CA LEU A 252 18.77 15.89 16.05
C LEU A 252 18.62 15.29 17.45
N GLU A 253 19.69 14.76 18.05
CA GLU A 253 19.71 14.25 19.43
C GLU A 253 19.42 15.37 20.44
N ASN A 254 20.00 16.55 20.25
CA ASN A 254 19.74 17.72 21.09
C ASN A 254 18.30 18.23 20.91
N GLU A 255 17.80 18.25 19.68
CA GLU A 255 16.41 18.60 19.38
C GLU A 255 15.43 17.55 19.89
N LEU A 256 15.78 16.27 19.88
CA LEU A 256 14.96 15.16 20.38
C LEU A 256 14.57 15.38 21.84
N SER A 257 15.51 15.84 22.67
CA SER A 257 15.25 16.19 24.07
C SER A 257 14.20 17.31 24.19
N ARG A 258 14.26 18.30 23.30
CA ARG A 258 13.29 19.40 23.25
C ARG A 258 11.91 18.95 22.74
N TRP A 259 11.88 18.06 21.74
CA TRP A 259 10.65 17.44 21.25
C TRP A 259 10.02 16.52 22.28
N GLN A 260 10.81 15.84 23.10
CA GLN A 260 10.33 14.99 24.18
C GLN A 260 9.56 15.80 25.22
N VAL A 261 10.10 16.93 25.68
CA VAL A 261 9.39 17.86 26.59
C VAL A 261 8.09 18.39 25.97
N LEU A 262 8.09 18.66 24.67
CA LEU A 262 6.92 19.19 23.96
C LEU A 262 5.84 18.12 23.78
N VAL A 263 6.24 16.89 23.44
CA VAL A 263 5.37 15.71 23.42
C VAL A 263 4.81 15.44 24.80
N ASP A 264 5.61 15.52 25.87
CA ASP A 264 5.16 15.32 27.25
C ASP A 264 4.13 16.37 27.67
N SER A 265 4.30 17.62 27.22
CA SER A 265 3.35 18.72 27.49
C SER A 265 2.03 18.62 26.71
N VAL A 266 2.05 18.04 25.50
CA VAL A 266 0.86 17.90 24.63
C VAL A 266 0.14 16.57 24.85
N THR A 267 0.86 15.52 25.24
CA THR A 267 0.31 14.18 25.51
C THR A 267 0.00 13.95 26.99
N GLY A 268 0.44 14.83 27.90
CA GLY A 268 0.18 14.73 29.33
C GLY A 268 0.89 13.55 30.01
N VAL A 269 2.04 13.14 29.49
CA VAL A 269 2.77 11.96 29.99
C VAL A 269 4.09 12.40 30.61
N ASN A 270 4.21 12.34 31.93
CA ASN A 270 5.48 12.13 32.66
C ASN A 270 5.22 11.51 34.04
N PRO A 271 6.15 10.71 34.60
CA PRO A 271 5.90 9.36 35.15
C PRO A 271 5.90 9.34 36.71
N PRO A 272 5.42 8.26 37.38
CA PRO A 272 5.88 6.90 37.20
C PRO A 272 4.81 6.08 36.48
N ASP A 273 5.20 5.38 35.42
CA ASP A 273 4.31 4.36 34.86
C ASP A 273 3.99 3.28 35.92
N PHE A 274 4.86 3.12 36.91
CA PHE A 274 4.76 2.09 37.93
C PHE A 274 4.60 2.68 39.34
N ASP A 275 3.47 2.36 39.97
CA ASP A 275 3.31 2.43 41.43
C ASP A 275 4.18 1.35 42.10
N ASN A 276 4.51 1.50 43.39
CA ASN A 276 5.35 0.60 44.20
C ASN A 276 4.79 -0.83 44.32
N GLN A 277 3.58 -1.07 43.82
CA GLN A 277 2.91 -2.36 43.80
C GLN A 277 2.75 -2.95 42.39
N THR A 278 3.15 -2.21 41.35
CA THR A 278 2.97 -2.63 39.95
C THR A 278 4.27 -3.26 39.44
N LEU A 279 4.19 -4.56 39.13
CA LEU A 279 5.30 -5.37 38.64
C LEU A 279 5.58 -5.10 37.15
N ALA A 280 4.51 -5.01 36.35
CA ALA A 280 4.57 -4.81 34.91
C ALA A 280 3.29 -4.10 34.40
N ILE A 281 3.34 -3.55 33.19
CA ILE A 281 2.20 -2.94 32.52
C ILE A 281 2.06 -3.55 31.14
N LEU A 282 0.83 -3.96 30.81
CA LEU A 282 0.46 -4.28 29.45
C LEU A 282 -0.28 -3.07 28.87
N ARG A 283 0.41 -2.30 28.01
CA ARG A 283 -0.13 -1.09 27.38
C ARG A 283 -0.73 -1.44 26.02
N GLY A 284 -2.05 -1.35 25.89
CA GLY A 284 -2.73 -1.42 24.60
C GLY A 284 -3.01 -0.05 24.01
N ARG A 285 -3.92 0.01 23.03
CA ARG A 285 -4.27 1.24 22.34
C ARG A 285 -5.27 2.07 23.14
N LEU A 286 -6.24 1.40 23.76
CA LEU A 286 -7.35 2.03 24.48
C LEU A 286 -7.19 1.91 25.99
N VAL A 287 -6.57 0.83 26.47
CA VAL A 287 -6.52 0.45 27.88
C VAL A 287 -5.08 0.15 28.30
N ARG A 288 -4.77 0.45 29.57
CA ARG A 288 -3.53 0.08 30.23
C ARG A 288 -3.86 -0.89 31.37
N TYR A 289 -3.25 -2.06 31.36
CA TYR A 289 -3.45 -3.07 32.40
C TYR A 289 -2.24 -3.11 33.33
N LEU A 290 -2.48 -2.85 34.61
CA LEU A 290 -1.47 -2.84 35.67
C LEU A 290 -1.35 -4.25 36.26
N MET A 291 -0.21 -4.90 36.08
CA MET A 291 0.07 -6.22 36.68
C MET A 291 0.58 -6.04 38.11
N ARG A 292 -0.29 -6.31 39.09
CA ARG A 292 0.06 -6.29 40.53
C ARG A 292 0.31 -7.69 41.10
N SER A 293 -0.22 -8.73 40.46
CA SER A 293 -0.06 -10.13 40.85
C SER A 293 1.10 -10.79 40.13
N LYS A 294 1.73 -11.80 40.75
CA LYS A 294 2.81 -12.60 40.12
C LYS A 294 2.31 -13.44 38.93
N GLU A 295 1.01 -13.65 38.82
CA GLU A 295 0.37 -14.35 37.71
C GLU A 295 -0.88 -13.58 37.30
N ILE A 296 -1.05 -13.36 36.00
CA ILE A 296 -2.25 -12.77 35.41
C ILE A 296 -2.71 -13.57 34.19
N THR A 297 -4.02 -13.64 34.03
CA THR A 297 -4.70 -14.28 32.91
C THR A 297 -5.13 -13.25 31.87
N VAL A 298 -4.84 -13.53 30.61
CA VAL A 298 -5.15 -12.66 29.47
C VAL A 298 -6.11 -13.38 28.54
N GLY A 299 -7.22 -12.74 28.18
CA GLY A 299 -8.21 -13.38 27.32
C GLY A 299 -9.45 -12.55 27.09
N ARG A 300 -10.58 -13.23 26.89
CA ARG A 300 -11.88 -12.64 26.61
C ARG A 300 -12.82 -12.92 27.77
N SER A 301 -13.19 -11.89 28.52
CA SER A 301 -14.12 -12.07 29.63
C SER A 301 -15.52 -12.45 29.13
N THR A 302 -16.17 -13.37 29.82
CA THR A 302 -17.54 -13.84 29.56
C THR A 302 -18.26 -14.03 30.89
N LYS A 303 -19.59 -14.16 30.89
CA LYS A 303 -20.38 -14.33 32.13
C LYS A 303 -19.87 -15.49 33.01
N ASP A 304 -19.35 -16.54 32.40
CA ASP A 304 -18.87 -17.74 33.09
C ASP A 304 -17.34 -17.82 33.25
N HIS A 305 -16.61 -16.84 32.71
CA HIS A 305 -15.15 -16.84 32.74
C HIS A 305 -14.59 -15.43 32.86
N ASN A 306 -14.08 -15.11 34.04
CA ASN A 306 -13.41 -13.84 34.29
C ASN A 306 -11.90 -13.97 34.03
N VAL A 307 -11.30 -12.91 33.49
CA VAL A 307 -9.85 -12.81 33.24
C VAL A 307 -9.34 -11.49 33.79
N ASP A 308 -8.08 -11.47 34.20
CA ASP A 308 -7.45 -10.25 34.76
C ASP A 308 -7.26 -9.17 33.70
N VAL A 309 -6.94 -9.59 32.47
CA VAL A 309 -6.77 -8.72 31.31
C VAL A 309 -7.81 -9.07 30.25
N ASP A 310 -8.89 -8.28 30.20
CA ASP A 310 -9.97 -8.46 29.24
C ASP A 310 -9.72 -7.72 27.92
N LEU A 311 -9.35 -8.48 26.90
CA LEU A 311 -9.06 -7.94 25.57
C LEU A 311 -10.30 -7.42 24.83
N THR A 312 -11.52 -7.65 25.34
CA THR A 312 -12.75 -7.05 24.75
C THR A 312 -12.75 -5.52 24.85
N LEU A 313 -12.07 -4.95 25.84
CA LEU A 313 -12.00 -3.51 26.07
C LEU A 313 -11.11 -2.78 25.04
N GLU A 314 -10.25 -3.51 24.34
CA GLU A 314 -9.32 -2.96 23.34
C GLU A 314 -9.87 -2.99 21.92
N GLY A 315 -10.80 -3.91 21.64
CA GLY A 315 -11.38 -4.03 20.31
C GLY A 315 -12.11 -5.35 20.07
N PRO A 316 -12.37 -5.68 18.80
CA PRO A 316 -13.13 -6.86 18.42
C PRO A 316 -12.46 -8.19 18.83
N ALA A 317 -12.73 -8.66 20.05
CA ALA A 317 -12.10 -9.86 20.62
C ALA A 317 -12.82 -11.19 20.29
N TRP A 318 -13.67 -11.23 19.27
CA TRP A 318 -14.42 -12.45 18.90
C TRP A 318 -13.52 -13.63 18.49
N LYS A 319 -12.29 -13.33 18.03
CA LYS A 319 -11.25 -14.31 17.69
C LYS A 319 -10.34 -14.71 18.86
N VAL A 320 -10.47 -14.05 20.00
CA VAL A 320 -9.64 -14.27 21.19
C VAL A 320 -10.29 -15.35 22.05
N SER A 321 -9.49 -16.33 22.54
CA SER A 321 -9.98 -17.33 23.48
C SER A 321 -10.36 -16.70 24.83
N ARG A 322 -11.30 -17.33 25.54
CA ARG A 322 -11.67 -16.95 26.91
C ARG A 322 -10.44 -16.90 27.83
N ARG A 323 -9.56 -17.90 27.71
CA ARG A 323 -8.20 -17.91 28.29
C ARG A 323 -7.21 -18.03 27.15
N GLN A 324 -6.54 -16.95 26.78
CA GLN A 324 -5.68 -16.88 25.61
C GLN A 324 -4.21 -17.00 26.01
N ALA A 325 -3.79 -16.33 27.08
CA ALA A 325 -2.44 -16.37 27.59
C ALA A 325 -2.42 -16.26 29.11
N THR A 326 -1.31 -16.69 29.70
CA THR A 326 -1.01 -16.48 31.12
C THR A 326 0.38 -15.89 31.25
N ILE A 327 0.52 -14.75 31.92
CA ILE A 327 1.81 -14.10 32.18
C ILE A 327 2.19 -14.36 33.62
N ARG A 328 3.38 -14.93 33.84
CA ARG A 328 3.89 -15.31 35.17
C ARG A 328 5.26 -14.69 35.43
N LEU A 329 5.43 -14.10 36.60
CA LEU A 329 6.72 -13.68 37.17
C LEU A 329 7.33 -14.84 37.95
N ARG A 330 8.55 -15.23 37.59
CA ARG A 330 9.34 -16.19 38.37
C ARG A 330 10.13 -15.51 39.49
N ASN A 331 10.56 -16.30 40.47
CA ASN A 331 11.34 -15.81 41.62
C ASN A 331 12.70 -15.21 41.21
N ASN A 332 13.20 -15.52 40.02
CA ASN A 332 14.41 -14.91 39.46
C ASN A 332 14.15 -13.52 38.82
N GLY A 333 12.93 -12.99 38.92
CA GLY A 333 12.54 -11.71 38.32
C GLY A 333 12.36 -11.76 36.79
N ASP A 334 12.21 -12.94 36.19
CA ASP A 334 11.88 -13.06 34.77
C ASP A 334 10.38 -13.27 34.55
N PHE A 335 9.84 -12.64 33.50
CA PHE A 335 8.46 -12.81 33.06
C PHE A 335 8.39 -13.83 31.93
N PHE A 336 7.41 -14.73 32.03
CA PHE A 336 7.10 -15.71 30.99
C PHE A 336 5.64 -15.61 30.57
N LEU A 337 5.40 -15.55 29.27
CA LEU A 337 4.08 -15.67 28.67
C LEU A 337 3.88 -17.11 28.20
N SER A 338 2.80 -17.74 28.66
CA SER A 338 2.37 -19.07 28.21
C SER A 338 1.14 -18.92 27.34
N SER A 339 1.17 -19.50 26.13
CA SER A 339 0.05 -19.47 25.19
C SER A 339 -0.90 -20.63 25.48
N GLU A 340 -2.15 -20.33 25.79
CA GLU A 340 -3.18 -21.34 26.13
C GLU A 340 -4.38 -21.29 25.17
N GLY A 341 -4.43 -20.26 24.34
CA GLY A 341 -5.49 -20.06 23.37
C GLY A 341 -5.39 -20.93 22.13
N LYS A 342 -6.45 -20.94 21.34
CA LYS A 342 -6.49 -21.70 20.07
C LYS A 342 -5.66 -21.03 18.97
N ARG A 343 -5.52 -19.71 19.03
CA ARG A 343 -4.76 -18.91 18.05
C ARG A 343 -3.35 -18.64 18.57
N PRO A 344 -2.35 -18.56 17.68
CA PRO A 344 -1.00 -18.18 18.08
C PRO A 344 -0.98 -16.74 18.62
N ILE A 345 -0.07 -16.51 19.54
CA ILE A 345 0.29 -15.18 20.05
C ILE A 345 1.63 -14.82 19.45
N PHE A 346 1.80 -13.60 18.97
CA PHE A 346 3.10 -13.14 18.47
C PHE A 346 3.77 -12.30 19.53
N VAL A 347 5.01 -12.61 19.87
CA VAL A 347 5.85 -11.81 20.76
C VAL A 347 7.08 -11.40 19.96
N ASP A 348 7.29 -10.09 19.79
CA ASP A 348 8.38 -9.53 18.98
C ASP A 348 8.42 -10.15 17.56
N SER A 349 7.24 -10.29 16.95
CA SER A 349 6.99 -10.94 15.65
C SER A 349 7.23 -12.46 15.60
N ARG A 350 7.51 -13.12 16.73
CA ARG A 350 7.68 -14.58 16.80
C ARG A 350 6.41 -15.28 17.28
N PRO A 351 5.85 -16.24 16.53
CA PRO A 351 4.63 -16.95 16.93
C PRO A 351 4.88 -17.96 18.07
N ILE A 352 4.00 -17.94 19.07
CA ILE A 352 3.93 -18.89 20.18
C ILE A 352 2.66 -19.72 20.01
N LEU A 353 2.84 -21.02 19.77
CA LEU A 353 1.76 -22.00 19.70
C LEU A 353 1.24 -22.38 21.09
N ALA A 354 0.02 -22.92 21.14
CA ALA A 354 -0.60 -23.36 22.38
C ALA A 354 0.28 -24.38 23.14
N GLY A 355 0.38 -24.23 24.46
CA GLY A 355 1.23 -25.05 25.34
C GLY A 355 2.67 -24.57 25.44
N ASN A 356 3.13 -23.69 24.54
CA ASN A 356 4.48 -23.14 24.59
C ASN A 356 4.55 -21.85 25.42
N LYS A 357 5.74 -21.59 25.96
CA LYS A 357 6.05 -20.39 26.75
C LYS A 357 7.22 -19.62 26.15
N MET A 358 7.23 -18.31 26.35
CA MET A 358 8.31 -17.42 25.91
C MET A 358 8.66 -16.42 27.01
N LYS A 359 9.94 -16.06 27.13
CA LYS A 359 10.38 -14.98 28.02
C LYS A 359 9.96 -13.63 27.45
N LEU A 360 9.38 -12.78 28.29
CA LEU A 360 9.06 -11.39 27.95
C LEU A 360 10.18 -10.48 28.45
N ASN A 361 10.63 -9.57 27.59
CA ASN A 361 11.58 -8.53 27.94
C ASN A 361 10.87 -7.19 28.10
N ASN A 362 11.57 -6.20 28.65
CA ASN A 362 11.05 -4.84 28.69
C ASN A 362 10.87 -4.33 27.24
N ASN A 363 9.75 -3.67 26.98
CA ASN A 363 9.31 -3.20 25.68
C ASN A 363 8.96 -4.31 24.67
N SER A 364 8.79 -5.57 25.10
CA SER A 364 8.32 -6.63 24.19
C SER A 364 6.93 -6.30 23.64
N VAL A 365 6.75 -6.51 22.34
CA VAL A 365 5.48 -6.29 21.63
C VAL A 365 4.70 -7.60 21.61
N ILE A 366 3.48 -7.59 22.12
CA ILE A 366 2.60 -8.76 22.18
C ILE A 366 1.41 -8.52 21.25
N GLU A 367 1.18 -9.43 20.31
CA GLU A 367 0.05 -9.37 19.39
C GLU A 367 -0.87 -10.58 19.51
N VAL A 368 -2.16 -10.31 19.66
CA VAL A 368 -3.22 -11.30 19.84
C VAL A 368 -4.37 -10.98 18.91
N ALA A 369 -4.59 -11.82 17.91
CA ALA A 369 -5.72 -11.70 16.97
C ALA A 369 -5.90 -10.31 16.31
N GLY A 370 -4.80 -9.58 16.10
CA GLY A 370 -4.78 -8.23 15.52
C GLY A 370 -4.81 -7.09 16.54
N LEU A 371 -4.87 -7.40 17.84
CA LEU A 371 -4.65 -6.45 18.93
C LEU A 371 -3.17 -6.43 19.28
N ARG A 372 -2.59 -5.24 19.45
CA ARG A 372 -1.16 -5.06 19.73
C ARG A 372 -0.98 -4.36 21.08
N PHE A 373 -0.04 -4.88 21.86
CA PHE A 373 0.31 -4.42 23.19
C PHE A 373 1.81 -4.25 23.32
N ILE A 374 2.22 -3.34 24.21
CA ILE A 374 3.60 -3.17 24.64
C ILE A 374 3.68 -3.59 26.10
N PHE A 375 4.58 -4.52 26.40
CA PHE A 375 4.85 -4.99 27.76
C PHE A 375 6.00 -4.19 28.38
N LEU A 376 5.71 -3.49 29.46
CA LEU A 376 6.67 -2.66 30.20
C LEU A 376 6.95 -3.30 31.55
N ILE A 377 8.21 -3.37 31.96
CA ILE A 377 8.64 -3.97 33.23
C ILE A 377 9.10 -2.87 34.19
N ASN A 378 8.68 -2.95 35.45
CA ASN A 378 9.22 -2.11 36.51
C ASN A 378 10.62 -2.60 36.91
N GLN A 379 11.65 -2.12 36.22
CA GLN A 379 13.02 -2.59 36.42
C GLN A 379 13.52 -2.35 37.86
N GLU A 380 13.10 -1.26 38.51
CA GLU A 380 13.52 -0.93 39.88
C GLU A 380 12.98 -1.95 40.89
N LEU A 381 11.67 -2.20 40.86
CA LEU A 381 11.02 -3.14 41.76
C LEU A 381 11.49 -4.58 41.51
N ILE A 382 11.65 -4.99 40.25
CA ILE A 382 12.15 -6.32 39.91
C ILE A 382 13.61 -6.50 40.31
N SER A 383 14.44 -5.45 40.26
CA SER A 383 15.81 -5.49 40.77
C SER A 383 15.84 -5.78 42.28
N VAL A 384 14.96 -5.15 43.06
CA VAL A 384 14.83 -5.43 44.50
C VAL A 384 14.40 -6.88 44.74
N ILE A 385 13.39 -7.38 44.01
CA ILE A 385 12.94 -8.78 44.11
C ILE A 385 14.08 -9.75 43.77
N ARG A 386 14.90 -9.46 42.75
CA ARG A 386 16.07 -10.28 42.40
C ARG A 386 17.09 -10.32 43.52
N GLN A 387 17.40 -9.18 44.14
CA GLN A 387 18.33 -9.12 45.26
C GLN A 387 17.81 -9.87 46.49
N GLU A 388 16.51 -9.80 46.77
CA GLU A 388 15.88 -10.53 47.87
C GLU A 388 15.86 -12.04 47.61
N ALA A 389 15.56 -12.48 46.38
CA ALA A 389 15.60 -13.88 45.99
C ALA A 389 17.01 -14.48 46.08
N VAL A 390 18.05 -13.71 45.77
CA VAL A 390 19.45 -14.12 45.94
C VAL A 390 19.80 -14.28 47.42
N LYS A 391 19.34 -13.37 48.29
CA LYS A 391 19.55 -13.48 49.76
C LYS A 391 18.84 -14.70 50.36
N LEU A 392 17.63 -15.02 49.90
CA LEU A 392 16.88 -16.18 50.38
C LEU A 392 17.46 -17.52 49.89
N ASN A 393 18.13 -17.54 48.75
CA ASN A 393 18.84 -18.74 48.25
C ASN A 393 20.23 -18.94 48.86
N LEU A 394 20.71 -17.99 49.69
CA LEU A 394 22.03 -18.04 50.35
C LEU A 394 21.95 -18.37 51.85
N ASN A 395 20.75 -18.52 52.42
CA ASN A 395 20.57 -19.05 53.77
C ASN A 395 20.08 -20.51 53.66
N PRO A 396 20.93 -21.51 53.95
CA PRO A 396 20.52 -22.91 54.06
C PRO A 396 19.56 -23.16 55.23
#